data_AF-C4J1S8-F1
#
_entry.id   AF-C4J1S8-F1
#
_cell.length_a   1.000
_cell.length_b   1.000
_cell.length_c   1.000
_cell.angle_alpha   90.00
_cell.angle_beta   90.00
_cell.angle_gamma   90.00
#
_symmetry.space_group_name_H-M   'P 1'
#
loop_
_entity.id
_entity.type
_entity.pdbx_description
1 polymer ?
#
loop_
_entity_poly.entity_id
_entity_poly.type
_entity_poly.pdbx_seq_one_letter_code
_entity_poly.pdbx_strand_id
1 'polypeptide(L)'
;MFQTLGSHPLLEQVEVCAEIAINCMNDDPSNRPTIQDIISSIDETDARSVTSSSPGGQVITMAGSESSSSRSRSPCASCRMLRQQCTQECVFAPYFPAEEPHKFAIVHKVFGGSNVFKLLQELPAHQRGDAVSSMVYEANVRTRDPVYGCVGAISVLQQQISQLQMQFSMARAEILTLQQQMDVNDSLPSQNSFDRYGNGDLKPDSPPEILSSEDEVEEVSSPMSP
;
A
#
# COMPACT_ATOMS: atom_id res chain seq x y z
N MET A 1 41.95 -16.60 5.87
CA MET A 1 40.97 -15.63 6.42
C MET A 1 39.95 -15.32 5.32
N PHE A 2 39.06 -16.27 5.02
CA PHE A 2 37.86 -16.03 4.21
C PHE A 2 36.74 -16.79 4.90
N GLN A 3 35.99 -16.09 5.76
CA GLN A 3 34.75 -16.60 6.30
C GLN A 3 33.70 -16.50 5.20
N THR A 4 33.15 -17.65 4.83
CA THR A 4 31.94 -17.77 4.02
C THR A 4 30.83 -17.00 4.74
N LEU A 5 30.33 -15.94 4.08
CA LEU A 5 29.14 -15.21 4.48
C LEU A 5 27.97 -16.20 4.55
N GLY A 6 27.47 -16.46 5.75
CA GLY A 6 26.24 -17.21 5.96
C GLY A 6 25.07 -16.46 5.31
N SER A 7 24.31 -17.17 4.49
CA SER A 7 23.05 -16.70 3.92
C SER A 7 22.09 -16.32 5.05
N HIS A 8 21.75 -15.04 5.12
CA HIS A 8 20.74 -14.53 6.04
C HIS A 8 19.35 -14.96 5.54
N PRO A 9 18.49 -15.58 6.36
CA PRO A 9 17.17 -16.07 5.93
C PRO A 9 16.24 -14.94 5.42
N LEU A 10 16.51 -13.70 5.83
CA LEU A 10 15.79 -12.51 5.35
C LEU A 10 16.19 -12.11 3.92
N LEU A 11 17.42 -12.40 3.48
CA LEU A 11 17.86 -12.09 2.12
C LEU A 11 17.23 -13.06 1.10
N GLU A 12 17.09 -14.33 1.47
CA GLU A 12 16.43 -15.34 0.63
C GLU A 12 14.94 -15.04 0.43
N GLN A 13 14.25 -14.58 1.48
CA GLN A 13 12.85 -14.18 1.36
C GLN A 13 12.68 -12.93 0.46
N VAL A 14 13.58 -11.96 0.59
CA VAL A 14 13.58 -10.77 -0.28
C VAL A 14 13.86 -11.14 -1.74
N GLU A 15 14.76 -12.10 -1.98
CA GLU A 15 15.07 -12.61 -3.32
C GLU A 15 13.87 -13.32 -3.96
N VAL A 16 13.18 -14.20 -3.23
CA VAL A 16 11.96 -14.87 -3.72
C VAL A 16 10.83 -13.87 -3.98
N CYS A 17 10.61 -12.90 -3.08
CA CYS A 17 9.60 -11.86 -3.32
C CYS A 17 9.93 -11.00 -4.55
N ALA A 18 11.20 -10.71 -4.80
CA ALA A 18 11.63 -9.99 -5.99
C ALA A 18 11.41 -10.80 -7.27
N GLU A 19 11.68 -12.11 -7.25
CA GLU A 19 11.44 -13.00 -8.38
C GLU A 19 9.94 -13.15 -8.71
N ILE A 20 9.10 -13.29 -7.68
CA ILE A 20 7.64 -13.30 -7.84
C ILE A 20 7.16 -12.00 -8.49
N ALA A 21 7.67 -10.85 -8.04
CA ALA A 21 7.30 -9.54 -8.61
C ALA A 21 7.67 -9.43 -10.10
N ILE A 22 8.87 -9.89 -10.48
CA ILE A 22 9.32 -9.93 -11.88
C ILE A 22 8.40 -10.83 -12.71
N ASN A 23 8.06 -12.02 -12.23
CA ASN A 23 7.20 -12.96 -12.94
C ASN A 23 5.75 -12.45 -13.09
N CYS A 24 5.26 -11.66 -12.12
CA CYS A 24 3.96 -11.00 -12.23
C CYS A 24 3.92 -9.92 -13.32
N MET A 25 5.08 -9.35 -13.68
CA MET A 25 5.21 -8.31 -14.70
C MET A 25 5.44 -8.85 -16.11
N ASN A 26 5.32 -10.17 -16.34
CA ASN A 26 5.53 -10.76 -17.66
C ASN A 26 4.59 -10.15 -18.74
N ASP A 27 5.13 -9.81 -19.91
CA ASP A 27 4.37 -9.21 -21.01
C ASP A 27 3.25 -10.13 -21.53
N ASP A 28 3.46 -11.46 -21.51
CA ASP A 28 2.44 -12.44 -21.84
C ASP A 28 1.58 -12.79 -20.59
N PRO A 29 0.26 -12.50 -20.59
CA PRO A 29 -0.62 -12.81 -19.47
C PRO A 29 -0.69 -14.30 -19.13
N SER A 30 -0.42 -15.18 -20.09
CA SER A 30 -0.48 -16.63 -19.92
C SER A 30 0.71 -17.18 -19.13
N ASN A 31 1.81 -16.42 -19.09
CA ASN A 31 3.04 -16.77 -18.36
C ASN A 31 3.10 -16.15 -16.97
N ARG A 32 2.11 -15.36 -16.58
CA ARG A 32 2.04 -14.79 -15.24
C ARG A 32 1.61 -15.88 -14.25
N PRO A 33 2.23 -15.94 -13.06
CA PRO A 33 1.82 -16.89 -12.04
C PRO A 33 0.40 -16.60 -11.58
N THR A 34 -0.35 -17.65 -11.23
CA THR A 34 -1.68 -17.46 -10.63
C THR A 34 -1.54 -17.03 -9.18
N ILE A 35 -2.62 -16.48 -8.61
CA ILE A 35 -2.65 -16.14 -7.18
C ILE A 35 -2.31 -17.36 -6.30
N GLN A 36 -2.70 -18.57 -6.71
CA GLN A 36 -2.42 -19.80 -5.97
C GLN A 36 -0.93 -20.18 -6.01
N ASP A 37 -0.26 -19.96 -7.15
CA ASP A 37 1.18 -20.21 -7.29
C ASP A 37 2.00 -19.22 -6.46
N ILE A 38 1.54 -17.96 -6.40
CA ILE A 38 2.17 -16.91 -5.57
C ILE A 38 2.07 -17.27 -4.09
N ILE A 39 0.87 -17.64 -3.62
CA ILE A 39 0.66 -18.04 -2.21
C ILE A 39 1.52 -19.26 -1.86
N SER A 40 1.53 -20.28 -2.72
CA SER A 40 2.32 -21.49 -2.50
C SER A 40 3.82 -21.19 -2.41
N SER A 41 4.33 -20.30 -3.28
CA SER A 41 5.75 -19.90 -3.29
C SER A 41 6.14 -19.10 -2.04
N ILE A 42 5.22 -18.30 -1.50
CA ILE A 42 5.44 -17.54 -0.26
C ILE A 42 5.41 -18.48 0.95
N ASP A 43 4.42 -19.37 1.03
CA ASP A 43 4.28 -20.34 2.13
C ASP A 43 5.49 -21.30 2.20
N GLU A 44 6.02 -21.74 1.05
CA GLU A 44 7.24 -22.56 0.99
C GLU A 44 8.49 -21.80 1.49
N THR A 45 8.54 -20.50 1.30
CA THR A 45 9.66 -19.64 1.72
C THR A 45 9.61 -19.34 3.22
N ASP A 46 8.40 -19.19 3.76
CA ASP A 46 8.15 -19.04 5.21
C ASP A 46 8.42 -20.35 5.97
N ALA A 47 8.17 -21.51 5.35
CA ALA A 47 8.50 -22.81 5.95
C ALA A 47 10.02 -23.06 6.06
N ARG A 48 10.81 -22.57 5.09
CA ARG A 48 12.28 -22.75 5.06
C ARG A 48 13.00 -21.87 6.08
N SER A 49 12.51 -20.67 6.30
CA SER A 49 13.08 -19.72 7.27
C SER A 49 12.97 -20.19 8.74
N VAL A 50 12.10 -21.16 9.05
CA VAL A 50 11.98 -21.78 10.39
C VAL A 50 13.03 -22.88 10.66
N THR A 51 13.74 -23.37 9.63
CA THR A 51 14.56 -24.60 9.74
C THR A 51 16.08 -24.40 9.94
N SER A 52 16.57 -23.16 10.04
CA SER A 52 18.02 -22.87 10.14
C SER A 52 18.60 -22.75 11.55
N SER A 53 17.83 -22.98 12.62
CA SER A 53 18.37 -23.11 13.98
C SER A 53 18.72 -24.57 14.33
N SER A 54 20.02 -24.84 14.47
CA SER A 54 20.63 -26.12 14.87
C SER A 54 20.02 -26.73 16.16
N PRO A 55 20.05 -28.08 16.32
CA PRO A 55 19.36 -28.78 17.40
C PRO A 55 20.20 -28.80 18.69
N GLY A 56 19.72 -28.06 19.70
CA GLY A 56 20.33 -28.05 21.02
C GLY A 56 19.37 -27.51 22.08
N GLY A 57 18.30 -28.25 22.37
CA GLY A 57 17.39 -27.87 23.46
C GLY A 57 16.06 -28.61 23.43
N GLN A 58 15.99 -29.71 24.20
CA GLN A 58 14.81 -30.42 24.71
C GLN A 58 13.56 -30.52 23.82
N VAL A 59 13.35 -31.73 23.29
CA VAL A 59 12.02 -32.22 22.91
C VAL A 59 11.17 -32.32 24.18
N ILE A 60 10.23 -31.39 24.35
CA ILE A 60 9.05 -31.65 25.19
C ILE A 60 7.93 -32.04 24.23
N THR A 61 7.71 -33.35 24.12
CA THR A 61 6.42 -33.90 23.69
C THR A 61 5.33 -33.30 24.58
N MET A 62 4.41 -32.54 24.01
CA MET A 62 3.10 -32.35 24.60
C MET A 62 2.07 -32.84 23.59
N ALA A 63 1.46 -33.95 23.97
CA ALA A 63 0.23 -34.45 23.40
C ALA A 63 -0.81 -33.32 23.29
N GLY A 64 -1.69 -33.44 22.29
CA GLY A 64 -2.97 -32.78 22.31
C GLY A 64 -3.62 -32.97 23.68
N SER A 65 -3.73 -31.87 24.40
CA SER A 65 -4.53 -31.72 25.60
C SER A 65 -5.19 -30.36 25.46
N GLU A 66 -6.49 -30.39 25.25
CA GLU A 66 -7.35 -29.26 25.55
C GLU A 66 -6.93 -28.72 26.93
N SER A 67 -6.38 -27.51 26.95
CA SER A 67 -6.17 -26.80 28.19
C SER A 67 -6.74 -25.41 28.02
N SER A 68 -7.99 -25.31 28.48
CA SER A 68 -8.47 -24.22 29.32
C SER A 68 -7.39 -23.80 30.34
N SER A 69 -6.35 -23.14 29.84
CA SER A 69 -5.37 -22.49 30.67
C SER A 69 -6.06 -21.29 31.27
N SER A 70 -6.49 -21.45 32.52
CA SER A 70 -6.44 -20.39 33.52
C SER A 70 -4.99 -19.93 33.70
N ARG A 71 -4.38 -19.39 32.63
CA ARG A 71 -3.55 -18.20 32.79
C ARG A 71 -4.46 -17.25 33.55
N SER A 72 -4.03 -16.73 34.67
CA SER A 72 -4.67 -15.60 35.34
C SER A 72 -4.95 -14.56 34.25
N ARG A 73 -6.16 -14.59 33.65
CA ARG A 73 -6.45 -13.84 32.43
C ARG A 73 -6.41 -12.40 32.87
N SER A 74 -5.35 -11.70 32.46
CA SER A 74 -5.26 -10.27 32.67
C SER A 74 -6.55 -9.66 32.13
N PRO A 75 -7.19 -8.75 32.87
CA PRO A 75 -8.37 -8.08 32.35
C PRO A 75 -8.00 -7.39 31.04
N CYS A 76 -8.89 -7.45 30.05
CA CYS A 76 -8.70 -6.75 28.78
C CYS A 76 -8.50 -5.25 29.03
N ALA A 77 -7.94 -4.52 28.06
CA ALA A 77 -7.63 -3.10 28.22
C ALA A 77 -8.86 -2.27 28.66
N SER A 78 -10.04 -2.61 28.15
CA SER A 78 -11.31 -1.98 28.55
C SER A 78 -11.64 -2.21 30.01
N CYS A 79 -11.76 -3.48 30.43
CA CYS A 79 -12.10 -3.83 31.80
C CYS A 79 -11.06 -3.31 32.80
N ARG A 80 -9.77 -3.33 32.44
CA ARG A 80 -8.69 -2.78 33.27
C ARG A 80 -8.85 -1.27 33.48
N MET A 81 -9.12 -0.52 32.41
CA MET A 81 -9.26 0.94 32.48
C MET A 81 -10.55 1.35 33.21
N LEU A 82 -11.65 0.65 32.96
CA LEU A 82 -12.96 0.90 33.58
C LEU A 82 -13.09 0.31 34.99
N ARG A 83 -12.07 -0.41 35.47
CA ARG A 83 -12.08 -1.14 36.75
C ARG A 83 -13.27 -2.08 36.90
N GLN A 84 -13.65 -2.75 35.81
CA GLN A 84 -14.75 -3.72 35.75
C GLN A 84 -14.20 -5.15 35.72
N GLN A 85 -15.03 -6.12 36.13
CA GLN A 85 -14.67 -7.53 36.02
C GLN A 85 -14.65 -7.96 34.56
N CYS A 86 -13.54 -8.55 34.10
CA CYS A 86 -13.44 -9.17 32.79
C CYS A 86 -13.95 -10.62 32.87
N THR A 87 -15.05 -10.91 32.17
CA THR A 87 -15.63 -12.27 32.06
C THR A 87 -15.15 -12.96 30.77
N GLN A 88 -15.44 -14.26 30.62
CA GLN A 88 -15.11 -14.98 29.39
C GLN A 88 -15.93 -14.50 28.18
N GLU A 89 -17.14 -13.99 28.44
CA GLU A 89 -18.06 -13.43 27.43
C GLU A 89 -17.88 -11.92 27.22
N CYS A 90 -16.70 -11.36 27.58
CA CYS A 90 -16.46 -9.93 27.45
C CYS A 90 -16.38 -9.51 25.97
N VAL A 91 -17.33 -8.69 25.52
CA VAL A 91 -17.39 -8.18 24.14
C VAL A 91 -16.13 -7.41 23.73
N PHE A 92 -15.45 -6.75 24.68
CA PHE A 92 -14.23 -6.00 24.39
C PHE A 92 -12.97 -6.87 24.33
N ALA A 93 -12.95 -8.02 24.99
CA ALA A 93 -11.73 -8.80 25.18
C ALA A 93 -11.05 -9.26 23.87
N PRO A 94 -11.78 -9.69 22.83
CA PRO A 94 -11.17 -10.07 21.55
C PRO A 94 -10.49 -8.91 20.81
N TYR A 95 -10.92 -7.68 21.04
CA TYR A 95 -10.52 -6.50 20.24
C TYR A 95 -9.61 -5.52 20.99
N PHE A 96 -9.60 -5.56 22.32
CA PHE A 96 -8.81 -4.68 23.17
C PHE A 96 -7.95 -5.52 24.14
N PRO A 97 -6.88 -6.16 23.64
CA PRO A 97 -6.00 -7.01 24.44
C PRO A 97 -5.26 -6.20 25.52
N ALA A 98 -4.77 -6.87 26.56
CA ALA A 98 -4.14 -6.21 27.71
C ALA A 98 -2.79 -5.54 27.35
N GLU A 99 -2.16 -6.01 26.29
CA GLU A 99 -0.89 -5.56 25.71
C GLU A 99 -1.00 -4.18 25.06
N GLU A 100 -2.23 -3.78 24.67
CA GLU A 100 -2.47 -2.55 23.91
C GLU A 100 -3.45 -1.59 24.63
N PRO A 101 -3.13 -1.13 25.86
CA PRO A 101 -4.05 -0.31 26.66
C PRO A 101 -4.36 1.04 26.00
N HIS A 102 -3.44 1.56 25.19
CA HIS A 102 -3.59 2.83 24.49
C HIS A 102 -4.73 2.81 23.47
N LYS A 103 -4.99 1.67 22.78
CA LYS A 103 -6.06 1.54 21.79
C LYS A 103 -7.43 1.80 22.42
N PHE A 104 -7.70 1.22 23.59
CA PHE A 104 -8.96 1.47 24.28
C PHE A 104 -9.03 2.89 24.84
N ALA A 105 -7.92 3.43 25.37
CA ALA A 105 -7.90 4.77 25.95
C ALA A 105 -8.32 5.86 24.96
N ILE A 106 -7.78 5.82 23.73
CA ILE A 106 -8.12 6.81 22.69
C ILE A 106 -9.55 6.64 22.19
N VAL A 107 -10.00 5.39 21.97
CA VAL A 107 -11.36 5.09 21.51
C VAL A 107 -12.37 5.51 22.56
N HIS A 108 -12.11 5.23 23.82
CA HIS A 108 -12.93 5.67 24.94
C HIS A 108 -12.98 7.19 25.06
N LYS A 109 -11.86 7.89 24.83
CA LYS A 109 -11.80 9.36 24.88
C LYS A 109 -12.67 10.00 23.79
N VAL A 110 -12.67 9.45 22.58
CA VAL A 110 -13.35 10.05 21.42
C VAL A 110 -14.79 9.59 21.29
N PHE A 111 -15.05 8.29 21.39
CA PHE A 111 -16.38 7.70 21.18
C PHE A 111 -17.11 7.40 22.48
N GLY A 112 -16.40 7.12 23.57
CA GLY A 112 -16.97 6.67 24.83
C GLY A 112 -17.24 5.16 24.86
N GLY A 113 -17.00 4.52 26.01
CA GLY A 113 -17.09 3.06 26.15
C GLY A 113 -18.48 2.50 25.84
N SER A 114 -19.56 3.19 26.24
CA SER A 114 -20.93 2.75 25.99
C SER A 114 -21.33 2.81 24.52
N ASN A 115 -20.85 3.79 23.77
CA ASN A 115 -21.14 3.90 22.33
C ASN A 115 -20.41 2.82 21.56
N VAL A 116 -19.15 2.56 21.90
CA VAL A 116 -18.36 1.46 21.33
C VAL A 116 -19.05 0.12 21.62
N PHE A 117 -19.50 -0.10 22.86
CA PHE A 117 -20.23 -1.31 23.22
C PHE A 117 -21.49 -1.51 22.36
N LYS A 118 -22.33 -0.46 22.25
CA LYS A 118 -23.55 -0.50 21.44
C LYS A 118 -23.26 -0.80 19.97
N LEU A 119 -22.30 -0.09 19.38
CA LEU A 119 -21.89 -0.30 17.99
C LEU A 119 -21.42 -1.73 17.74
N LEU A 120 -20.58 -2.29 18.62
CA LEU A 120 -20.12 -3.67 18.48
C LEU A 120 -21.28 -4.66 18.58
N GLN A 121 -22.28 -4.41 19.41
CA GLN A 121 -23.45 -5.28 19.54
C GLN A 121 -24.38 -5.23 18.32
N GLU A 122 -24.44 -4.10 17.62
CA GLU A 122 -25.22 -3.94 16.38
C GLU A 122 -24.55 -4.59 15.16
N LEU A 123 -23.22 -4.80 15.21
CA LEU A 123 -22.47 -5.40 14.12
C LEU A 123 -22.37 -6.93 14.22
N PRO A 124 -22.38 -7.64 13.07
CA PRO A 124 -22.09 -9.06 13.03
C PRO A 124 -20.64 -9.32 13.43
N ALA A 125 -20.38 -10.47 14.08
CA ALA A 125 -19.10 -10.75 14.74
C ALA A 125 -17.86 -10.60 13.83
N HIS A 126 -17.99 -10.96 12.54
CA HIS A 126 -16.90 -10.90 11.57
C HIS A 126 -16.47 -9.45 11.22
N GLN A 127 -17.36 -8.45 11.36
CA GLN A 127 -17.05 -7.05 11.04
C GLN A 127 -16.53 -6.26 12.24
N ARG A 128 -16.71 -6.79 13.47
CA ARG A 128 -16.35 -6.08 14.70
C ARG A 128 -14.85 -5.76 14.78
N GLY A 129 -13.99 -6.64 14.27
CA GLY A 129 -12.55 -6.39 14.21
C GLY A 129 -12.22 -5.16 13.36
N ASP A 130 -12.75 -5.11 12.13
CA ASP A 130 -12.54 -4.00 11.20
C ASP A 130 -13.15 -2.69 11.71
N ALA A 131 -14.31 -2.77 12.35
CA ALA A 131 -14.94 -1.63 12.99
C ALA A 131 -14.08 -1.07 14.13
N VAL A 132 -13.50 -1.93 14.98
CA VAL A 132 -12.57 -1.48 16.04
C VAL A 132 -11.32 -0.85 15.43
N SER A 133 -10.74 -1.46 14.39
CA SER A 133 -9.58 -0.88 13.69
C SER A 133 -9.89 0.51 13.12
N SER A 134 -11.07 0.69 12.53
CA SER A 134 -11.54 1.98 12.01
C SER A 134 -11.74 3.01 13.12
N MET A 135 -12.41 2.64 14.22
CA MET A 135 -12.56 3.52 15.39
C MET A 135 -11.21 3.91 16.01
N VAL A 136 -10.27 2.98 16.11
CA VAL A 136 -8.91 3.25 16.62
C VAL A 136 -8.18 4.25 15.72
N TYR A 137 -8.28 4.09 14.40
CA TYR A 137 -7.74 5.04 13.44
C TYR A 137 -8.38 6.43 13.60
N GLU A 138 -9.70 6.53 13.54
CA GLU A 138 -10.43 7.79 13.66
C GLU A 138 -10.15 8.50 14.99
N ALA A 139 -10.13 7.76 16.10
CA ALA A 139 -9.82 8.32 17.42
C ALA A 139 -8.40 8.86 17.51
N ASN A 140 -7.43 8.16 16.91
CA ASN A 140 -6.04 8.62 16.83
C ASN A 140 -5.94 9.93 16.04
N VAL A 141 -6.53 9.98 14.84
CA VAL A 141 -6.46 11.18 14.00
C VAL A 141 -7.17 12.34 14.68
N ARG A 142 -8.36 12.13 15.28
CA ARG A 142 -9.08 13.19 16.01
C ARG A 142 -8.36 13.66 17.28
N THR A 143 -7.51 12.81 17.87
CA THR A 143 -6.66 13.24 19.00
C THR A 143 -5.52 14.15 18.53
N ARG A 144 -4.98 13.94 17.33
CA ARG A 144 -3.91 14.76 16.72
C ARG A 144 -4.45 16.04 16.10
N ASP A 145 -5.62 15.96 15.47
CA ASP A 145 -6.35 17.08 14.88
C ASP A 145 -7.77 17.14 15.48
N PRO A 146 -7.96 17.91 16.55
CA PRO A 146 -9.26 18.05 17.20
C PRO A 146 -10.32 18.77 16.36
N VAL A 147 -9.89 19.53 15.33
CA VAL A 147 -10.79 20.34 14.50
C VAL A 147 -11.33 19.49 13.35
N TYR A 148 -10.44 18.96 12.50
CA TYR A 148 -10.84 18.26 11.28
C TYR A 148 -10.73 16.74 11.39
N GLY A 149 -9.88 16.20 12.26
CA GLY A 149 -9.69 14.75 12.41
C GLY A 149 -9.47 14.04 11.06
N CYS A 150 -10.18 12.94 10.83
CA CYS A 150 -10.10 12.21 9.54
C CYS A 150 -10.67 12.99 8.34
N VAL A 151 -11.52 13.99 8.57
CA VAL A 151 -12.08 14.83 7.50
C VAL A 151 -10.99 15.69 6.84
N GLY A 152 -9.95 16.07 7.59
CA GLY A 152 -8.79 16.76 7.04
C GLY A 152 -8.06 15.89 6.01
N ALA A 153 -7.81 14.61 6.35
CA ALA A 153 -7.21 13.65 5.43
C ALA A 153 -8.07 13.43 4.18
N ILE A 154 -9.40 13.31 4.35
CA ILE A 154 -10.35 13.20 3.22
C ILE A 154 -10.24 14.42 2.30
N SER A 155 -10.18 15.63 2.87
CA SER A 155 -10.12 16.88 2.11
C SER A 155 -8.85 16.97 1.27
N VAL A 156 -7.70 16.61 1.83
CA VAL A 156 -6.41 16.55 1.11
C VAL A 156 -6.47 15.54 -0.04
N LEU A 157 -7.00 14.34 0.21
CA LEU A 157 -7.13 13.32 -0.83
C LEU A 157 -8.08 13.75 -1.95
N GLN A 158 -9.18 14.41 -1.62
CA GLN A 158 -10.11 14.96 -2.63
C GLN A 158 -9.45 16.04 -3.48
N GLN A 159 -8.63 16.91 -2.88
CA GLN A 159 -7.86 17.91 -3.61
C GLN A 159 -6.86 17.25 -4.57
N GLN A 160 -6.14 16.21 -4.13
CA GLN A 160 -5.21 15.46 -4.98
C GLN A 160 -5.91 14.78 -6.15
N ILE A 161 -7.08 14.16 -5.92
CA ILE A 161 -7.90 13.57 -6.98
C ILE A 161 -8.28 14.64 -8.01
N SER A 162 -8.72 15.82 -7.57
CA SER A 162 -9.09 16.92 -8.47
C SER A 162 -7.90 17.43 -9.28
N GLN A 163 -6.72 17.58 -8.65
CA GLN A 163 -5.49 17.99 -9.32
C GLN A 163 -5.06 16.98 -10.39
N LEU A 164 -5.08 15.69 -10.06
CA LEU A 164 -4.72 14.62 -11.00
C LEU A 164 -5.72 14.53 -12.17
N GLN A 165 -7.01 14.68 -11.90
CA GLN A 165 -8.02 14.74 -12.95
C GLN A 165 -7.80 15.93 -13.90
N MET A 166 -7.44 17.10 -13.35
CA MET A 166 -7.10 18.27 -14.15
C MET A 166 -5.88 18.02 -15.03
N GLN A 167 -4.78 17.53 -14.45
CA GLN A 167 -3.56 17.21 -15.22
C GLN A 167 -3.82 16.19 -16.32
N PHE A 168 -4.60 15.14 -16.02
CA PHE A 168 -5.02 14.17 -17.02
C PHE A 168 -5.83 14.81 -18.15
N SER A 169 -6.77 15.71 -17.82
CA SER A 169 -7.56 16.42 -18.83
C SER A 169 -6.72 17.32 -19.72
N MET A 170 -5.71 17.99 -19.16
CA MET A 170 -4.77 18.82 -19.91
C MET A 170 -3.92 17.98 -20.87
N ALA A 171 -3.30 16.91 -20.37
CA ALA A 171 -2.50 16.00 -21.20
C ALA A 171 -3.34 15.39 -22.33
N ARG A 172 -4.58 15.01 -22.05
CA ARG A 172 -5.50 14.49 -23.07
C ARG A 172 -5.85 15.54 -24.12
N ALA A 173 -6.09 16.78 -23.71
CA ALA A 173 -6.36 17.87 -24.64
C ALA A 173 -5.13 18.13 -25.53
N GLU A 174 -3.93 18.14 -24.96
CA GLU A 174 -2.68 18.30 -25.69
C GLU A 174 -2.47 17.20 -26.74
N ILE A 175 -2.66 15.93 -26.38
CA ILE A 175 -2.59 14.81 -27.34
C ILE A 175 -3.54 15.01 -28.51
N LEU A 176 -4.79 15.41 -28.24
CA LEU A 176 -5.78 15.66 -29.30
C LEU A 176 -5.36 16.83 -30.21
N THR A 177 -4.78 17.89 -29.66
CA THR A 177 -4.29 19.02 -30.46
C THR A 177 -3.13 18.61 -31.36
N LEU A 178 -2.19 17.80 -30.87
CA LEU A 178 -1.08 17.29 -31.66
C LEU A 178 -1.56 16.34 -32.78
N GLN A 179 -2.50 15.45 -32.49
CA GLN A 179 -3.12 14.58 -33.50
C GLN A 179 -3.80 15.38 -34.61
N GLN A 180 -4.55 16.43 -34.25
CA GLN A 180 -5.20 17.29 -35.25
C GLN A 180 -4.20 18.06 -36.11
N GLN A 181 -3.08 18.52 -35.53
CA GLN A 181 -2.01 19.17 -36.30
C GLN A 181 -1.35 18.21 -37.29
N MET A 182 -1.18 16.94 -36.93
CA MET A 182 -0.66 15.91 -37.83
C MET A 182 -1.63 15.63 -39.00
N ASP A 183 -2.94 15.54 -38.75
CA ASP A 183 -3.96 15.33 -39.80
C ASP A 183 -4.05 16.51 -40.79
N VAL A 184 -3.83 17.75 -40.32
CA VAL A 184 -3.84 18.96 -41.18
C VAL A 184 -2.58 19.04 -42.05
N ASN A 185 -1.44 18.54 -41.58
CA ASN A 185 -0.18 18.56 -42.35
C ASN A 185 -0.14 17.52 -43.47
N ASP A 186 -0.92 16.43 -43.38
CA ASP A 186 -1.01 15.37 -44.41
C ASP A 186 -2.00 15.70 -45.55
N SER A 187 -2.76 16.79 -45.42
CA SER A 187 -3.83 17.18 -46.36
C SER A 187 -3.50 18.40 -47.26
N LEU A 188 -2.23 18.81 -47.36
CA LEU A 188 -1.77 19.78 -48.37
C LEU A 188 -1.77 19.14 -49.77
N PRO A 189 -2.52 19.67 -50.76
CA PRO A 189 -2.49 19.13 -52.12
C PRO A 189 -1.16 19.49 -52.78
N SER A 190 -0.34 18.48 -53.05
CA SER A 190 0.79 18.60 -53.98
C SER A 190 0.25 18.84 -55.40
N GLN A 191 0.03 20.10 -55.76
CA GLN A 191 -0.16 20.52 -57.15
C GLN A 191 0.89 21.58 -57.53
N ASN A 192 2.02 21.12 -58.08
CA ASN A 192 2.40 21.45 -59.45
C ASN A 192 3.71 20.77 -59.86
N SER A 193 3.64 20.08 -60.99
CA SER A 193 4.75 19.58 -61.80
C SER A 193 5.45 20.72 -62.56
N PHE A 194 6.79 20.70 -62.66
CA PHE A 194 7.51 20.77 -63.95
C PHE A 194 9.05 20.68 -63.75
N ASP A 195 9.71 19.99 -64.69
CA ASP A 195 11.12 19.61 -64.77
C ASP A 195 12.16 20.72 -64.54
N ARG A 196 13.33 20.37 -63.97
CA ARG A 196 14.65 20.77 -64.52
C ARG A 196 15.88 20.12 -63.85
N TYR A 197 16.65 19.43 -64.69
CA TYR A 197 18.09 19.10 -64.64
C TYR A 197 18.59 18.05 -63.65
N GLY A 198 19.18 17.00 -64.24
CA GLY A 198 19.87 15.91 -63.56
C GLY A 198 21.32 16.20 -63.13
N ASN A 199 21.98 15.08 -62.78
CA ASN A 199 23.37 14.84 -62.36
C ASN A 199 23.65 14.79 -60.85
N GLY A 200 24.02 13.58 -60.41
CA GLY A 200 25.32 13.34 -59.78
C GLY A 200 25.45 13.55 -58.28
N ASP A 201 25.67 12.44 -57.58
CA ASP A 201 26.55 12.30 -56.40
C ASP A 201 26.33 13.21 -55.19
N LEU A 202 25.54 12.75 -54.20
CA LEU A 202 25.82 13.09 -52.78
C LEU A 202 25.59 11.89 -51.85
N LYS A 203 26.59 11.71 -50.99
CA LYS A 203 26.86 10.70 -49.97
C LYS A 203 25.82 10.72 -48.83
N PRO A 204 25.58 9.60 -48.12
CA PRO A 204 24.74 9.64 -46.92
C PRO A 204 25.50 10.28 -45.77
N ASP A 205 25.10 11.49 -45.38
CA ASP A 205 25.46 12.06 -44.08
C ASP A 205 24.45 11.66 -43.01
N SER A 206 25.01 11.47 -41.82
CA SER A 206 24.51 10.83 -40.60
C SER A 206 23.21 11.39 -39.99
N PRO A 207 22.57 10.66 -39.04
CA PRO A 207 21.37 11.12 -38.34
C PRO A 207 21.70 12.25 -37.35
N PRO A 208 20.80 13.23 -37.13
CA PRO A 208 21.00 14.25 -36.12
C PRO A 208 20.82 13.70 -34.70
N GLU A 209 21.74 14.08 -33.82
CA GLU A 209 21.73 13.80 -32.38
C GLU A 209 20.56 14.49 -31.66
N ILE A 210 20.06 13.80 -30.63
CA ILE A 210 19.06 14.27 -29.68
C ILE A 210 19.69 15.34 -28.79
N LEU A 211 19.17 16.56 -28.85
CA LEU A 211 19.55 17.63 -27.92
C LEU A 211 18.65 17.56 -26.68
N SER A 212 19.23 17.05 -25.59
CA SER A 212 18.71 17.16 -24.23
C SER A 212 18.66 18.65 -23.82
N SER A 213 17.50 19.14 -23.42
CA SER A 213 17.38 20.38 -22.64
C SER A 213 16.74 20.03 -21.30
N GLU A 214 17.60 20.00 -20.29
CA GLU A 214 17.24 20.15 -18.89
C GLU A 214 16.90 21.62 -18.66
N ASP A 215 15.69 21.93 -18.20
CA ASP A 215 15.40 23.22 -17.58
C ASP A 215 14.50 23.01 -16.36
N GLU A 216 15.08 23.33 -15.21
CA GLU A 216 14.44 23.61 -13.93
C GLU A 216 13.32 24.64 -14.08
N VAL A 217 12.20 24.47 -13.38
CA VAL A 217 11.49 25.59 -12.75
C VAL A 217 10.82 25.18 -11.43
N GLU A 218 11.50 25.58 -10.36
CA GLU A 218 11.02 26.15 -9.09
C GLU A 218 9.69 25.71 -8.46
N GLU A 219 9.83 25.21 -7.22
CA GLU A 219 8.85 25.35 -6.15
C GLU A 219 8.33 26.79 -6.02
N VAL A 220 7.01 26.98 -6.11
CA VAL A 220 6.35 28.13 -5.50
C VAL A 220 5.53 27.69 -4.29
N SER A 221 6.17 27.79 -3.15
CA SER A 221 5.53 27.87 -1.84
C SER A 221 4.99 29.28 -1.63
N SER A 222 3.72 29.44 -1.23
CA SER A 222 3.20 30.63 -0.52
C SER A 222 1.69 30.54 -0.17
N PRO A 223 1.18 31.34 0.79
CA PRO A 223 0.43 30.80 1.94
C PRO A 223 -1.03 31.27 2.07
N MET A 224 -1.69 30.68 3.09
CA MET A 224 -2.90 31.09 3.82
C MET A 224 -3.37 32.54 3.68
N SER A 225 -4.70 32.73 3.64
CA SER A 225 -5.48 33.72 4.44
C SER A 225 -6.98 33.69 4.03
N PRO A 226 -7.89 34.27 4.83
CA PRO A 226 -8.14 34.08 6.26
C PRO A 226 -9.50 33.40 6.55
#